data_AF-A0A936PS24-F1
#
_entry.id   AF-A0A936PS24-F1
#
_cell.length_a   1.000
_cell.length_b   1.000
_cell.length_c   1.000
_cell.angle_alpha   90.00
_cell.angle_beta   90.00
_cell.angle_gamma   90.00
#
_symmetry.space_group_name_H-M   'P 1'
#
loop_
_entity.id
_entity.type
_entity.pdbx_description
1 polymer ?
#
loop_
_entity_poly.entity_id
_entity_poly.type
_entity_poly.pdbx_seq_one_letter_code
_entity_poly.pdbx_strand_id
1 'polypeptide(L)' 'MPTAADLMAWATFYGLTFPVLSDPGGTEDKRYDPGDRSRPSYVLLGPGAEILVVGTSVTDAQIEAALPTPYP' A
#
# COMPACT_ATOMS: atom_id res chain seq x y z
N MET A 1 -10.14 15.33 -9.13
CA MET A 1 -10.04 14.06 -8.39
C MET A 1 -10.82 13.00 -9.14
N PRO A 2 -10.32 11.75 -9.24
CA PRO A 2 -11.07 10.65 -9.83
C PRO A 2 -12.34 10.38 -9.02
N THR A 3 -13.42 10.03 -9.71
CA THR A 3 -14.67 9.58 -9.10
C THR A 3 -14.57 8.12 -8.65
N ALA A 4 -15.52 7.66 -7.84
CA ALA A 4 -15.60 6.24 -7.47
C ALA A 4 -15.73 5.31 -8.71
N ALA A 5 -16.41 5.78 -9.76
CA ALA A 5 -16.53 5.03 -11.01
C ALA A 5 -15.18 4.92 -11.74
N ASP A 6 -14.37 5.97 -11.75
CA ASP A 6 -13.03 5.96 -12.35
C ASP A 6 -12.11 4.97 -11.61
N LEU A 7 -12.14 4.97 -10.28
CA LEU A 7 -11.34 4.06 -9.45
C LEU A 7 -11.76 2.60 -9.64
N MET A 8 -13.08 2.33 -9.73
CA MET A 8 -13.62 1.00 -9.98
C MET A 8 -13.25 0.49 -11.38
N ALA A 9 -13.33 1.35 -12.39
CA ALA A 9 -12.93 1.01 -13.75
C ALA A 9 -11.44 0.65 -13.83
N TRP A 10 -10.59 1.42 -13.14
CA TRP A 10 -9.15 1.13 -13.05
C TRP A 10 -8.87 -0.19 -12.33
N ALA A 11 -9.49 -0.44 -11.18
CA ALA A 11 -9.36 -1.70 -10.45
C ALA A 11 -9.79 -2.89 -11.31
N THR A 12 -10.90 -2.76 -12.05
CA THR A 12 -11.40 -3.78 -12.98
C THR A 12 -10.42 -4.03 -14.11
N PHE A 13 -9.89 -2.97 -14.73
CA PHE A 13 -8.95 -3.07 -15.84
C PHE A 13 -7.67 -3.84 -15.47
N TYR A 14 -7.14 -3.63 -14.26
CA TYR A 14 -5.94 -4.31 -13.78
C TYR A 14 -6.22 -5.62 -12.99
N GLY A 15 -7.49 -6.03 -12.89
CA GLY A 15 -7.87 -7.26 -12.17
C GLY A 15 -7.58 -7.21 -10.67
N LEU A 16 -7.62 -6.02 -10.06
CA LEU A 16 -7.31 -5.86 -8.64
C LEU A 16 -8.48 -6.36 -7.79
N THR A 17 -8.16 -7.18 -6.78
CA THR A 17 -9.15 -7.73 -5.84
C THR A 17 -9.24 -6.94 -4.54
N PHE A 18 -8.53 -5.82 -4.45
CA PHE A 18 -8.47 -4.94 -3.29
C PHE A 18 -8.99 -3.53 -3.64
N PRO A 19 -9.49 -2.77 -2.64
CA PRO A 19 -9.99 -1.43 -2.87
C PRO A 19 -8.92 -0.49 -3.41
N VAL A 20 -9.35 0.43 -4.28
CA VAL A 20 -8.52 1.52 -4.79
C VAL A 20 -9.13 2.81 -4.29
N LEU A 21 -8.30 3.62 -3.62
CA LEU A 21 -8.72 4.87 -2.98
C LEU A 21 -8.00 6.04 -3.63
N SER A 22 -8.61 7.23 -3.54
CA SER A 22 -7.97 8.48 -3.91
C SER A 22 -7.59 9.25 -2.65
N ASP A 23 -6.36 9.79 -2.61
CA ASP A 23 -5.88 10.68 -1.56
C ASP A 23 -5.73 12.11 -2.11
N PRO A 24 -6.82 12.89 -2.18
CA PRO A 24 -6.75 14.32 -2.49
C PRO A 24 -5.84 15.05 -1.50
N GLY A 25 -4.72 15.55 -2.00
CA GLY A 25 -3.75 16.33 -1.21
C GLY A 25 -2.56 15.52 -0.72
N GLY A 26 -2.52 14.20 -0.92
CA GLY A 26 -1.36 13.37 -0.64
C GLY A 26 -1.03 13.30 0.86
N THR A 27 -2.04 13.41 1.73
CA THR A 27 -1.81 13.42 3.18
C THR A 27 -1.45 12.03 3.68
N GLU A 28 -2.16 11.00 3.20
CA GLU A 28 -1.84 9.61 3.52
C GLU A 28 -0.56 9.18 2.81
N ASP A 29 -0.37 9.60 1.56
CA ASP A 29 0.85 9.37 0.80
C ASP A 29 2.11 9.83 1.57
N LYS A 30 2.10 11.06 2.10
CA LYS A 30 3.21 11.59 2.93
C LYS A 30 3.32 10.92 4.30
N ARG A 31 2.22 10.43 4.86
CA ARG A 31 2.23 9.72 6.14
C ARG A 31 2.96 8.39 6.04
N TYR A 32 2.74 7.66 4.95
CA TYR A 32 3.29 6.32 4.75
C TYR A 32 4.62 6.32 3.97
N ASP A 33 4.87 7.33 3.14
CA ASP A 33 6.13 7.54 2.41
C ASP A 33 6.62 9.00 2.54
N PRO A 34 7.10 9.42 3.73
CA PRO A 34 7.52 10.80 3.97
C PRO A 34 8.77 11.22 3.17
N GLY A 35 9.48 10.25 2.58
CA GLY A 35 10.65 10.49 1.74
C GLY A 35 10.32 10.86 0.30
N ASP A 36 9.02 10.89 -0.07
CA ASP A 36 8.53 11.19 -1.42
C ASP A 36 9.28 10.39 -2.50
N ARG A 37 9.37 9.08 -2.29
CA ARG A 37 10.10 8.18 -3.20
C ARG A 37 9.39 8.11 -4.56
N SER A 38 10.08 7.58 -5.57
CA SER A 38 9.48 7.39 -6.89
C SER A 38 8.23 6.51 -6.83
N ARG A 39 7.25 6.81 -7.71
CA ARG A 39 6.04 6.01 -7.86
C ARG A 39 6.22 5.00 -9.01
N PRO A 40 5.73 3.75 -8.90
CA PRO A 40 5.00 3.20 -7.76
C PRO A 40 5.88 3.00 -6.52
N SER A 41 5.30 3.26 -5.36
CA SER A 41 5.90 3.02 -4.04
C SER A 41 5.01 2.04 -3.29
N TYR A 42 5.63 1.14 -2.55
CA TYR A 42 5.00 0.10 -1.75
C TYR A 42 5.38 0.31 -0.30
N VAL A 43 4.41 0.09 0.59
CA VAL A 43 4.58 0.17 2.04
C VAL A 43 4.15 -1.15 2.64
N LEU A 44 5.05 -1.82 3.34
CA LEU A 44 4.72 -3.03 4.12
C LEU A 44 4.48 -2.62 5.57
N LEU A 45 3.29 -2.94 6.07
CA LEU A 45 2.93 -2.73 7.47
C LEU A 45 3.01 -4.03 8.25
N GLY A 46 3.63 -3.98 9.42
CA GLY A 46 3.67 -5.08 10.39
C GLY A 46 2.46 -5.10 11.32
N PRO A 47 2.36 -6.11 12.20
CA PRO A 47 1.37 -6.14 13.27
C PRO A 47 1.43 -4.86 14.12
N GLY A 48 0.28 -4.26 14.43
CA GLY A 48 0.24 -2.96 15.11
C GLY A 48 0.43 -1.74 14.21
N ALA A 49 0.39 -1.93 12.87
CA ALA A 49 0.48 -0.88 11.86
C ALA A 49 1.82 -0.11 11.85
N GLU A 50 2.90 -0.76 12.26
CA GLU A 50 4.26 -0.24 12.10
C GLU A 50 4.73 -0.33 10.64
N ILE A 51 5.48 0.65 10.15
CA ILE A 51 6.06 0.63 8.82
C ILE A 51 7.35 -0.21 8.84
N LEU A 52 7.35 -1.35 8.14
CA LEU A 52 8.50 -2.24 8.03
C LEU A 52 9.33 -1.96 6.78
N VAL A 53 8.67 -1.64 5.67
CA VAL A 53 9.33 -1.37 4.37
C VAL A 53 8.65 -0.20 3.69
N VAL A 54 9.46 0.66 3.05
CA VAL A 54 8.99 1.65 2.08
C VAL A 54 9.95 1.67 0.89
N GLY A 55 9.43 1.43 -0.32
CA GLY A 55 10.28 1.42 -1.52
C GLY A 55 9.55 0.98 -2.80
N THR A 56 10.31 0.79 -3.87
CA THR A 56 9.76 0.41 -5.19
C THR A 56 9.36 -1.06 -5.31
N SER A 57 9.61 -1.86 -4.28
CA SER A 57 9.21 -3.27 -4.21
C SER A 57 9.12 -3.75 -2.76
N VAL A 58 8.34 -4.82 -2.56
CA VAL A 58 8.30 -5.63 -1.34
C VAL A 58 8.56 -7.08 -1.78
N THR A 59 9.44 -7.78 -1.07
CA THR A 59 9.79 -9.17 -1.40
C THR A 59 8.95 -10.17 -0.59
N ASP A 60 8.78 -11.37 -1.11
CA ASP A 60 8.09 -12.46 -0.41
C ASP A 60 8.70 -12.72 0.97
N ALA A 61 10.03 -12.72 1.08
CA ALA A 61 10.72 -12.89 2.36
C ALA A 61 10.38 -11.80 3.39
N GLN A 62 10.15 -10.56 2.94
CA GLN A 62 9.71 -9.47 3.83
C GLN A 62 8.26 -9.67 4.27
N ILE A 63 7.39 -10.14 3.37
CA ILE A 63 5.99 -10.44 3.68
C ILE A 63 5.91 -11.57 4.72
N GLU A 64 6.60 -12.67 4.49
CA GLU A 64 6.62 -13.83 5.40
C GLU A 64 7.17 -13.44 6.78
N ALA A 65 8.22 -12.61 6.82
CA ALA A 65 8.77 -12.10 8.09
C ALA A 65 7.83 -11.14 8.83
N ALA A 66 6.88 -10.51 8.14
CA ALA A 66 5.90 -9.59 8.73
C ALA A 66 4.64 -10.30 9.25
N LEU A 67 4.46 -11.60 8.94
CA LEU A 67 3.32 -12.35 9.45
C LEU A 67 3.39 -12.47 10.98
N PRO A 68 2.24 -12.37 11.70
CA PRO A 68 2.22 -12.61 13.13
C PRO A 68 2.74 -14.01 13.44
N THR A 69 3.53 -14.16 14.50
CA THR A 69 3.80 -15.49 15.04
C THR A 69 2.48 -16.13 15.47
N PRO A 70 2.23 -17.40 15.14
CA PRO A 70 1.04 -18.10 15.63
C PRO A 70 1.01 -18.01 17.16
N TYR A 71 -0.12 -17.61 17.72
CA TYR A 71 -0.31 -17.63 19.17
C TYR A 71 -0.19 -19.09 19.65
N PRO A 72 0.60 -19.38 20.70
CA PRO A 72 0.78 -20.75 21.20
C PRO A 72 -0.51 -21.38 21.72
#